data_AF-A0A381IA61-F1
#
_entry.id   AF-A0A381IA61-F1
#
_cell.length_a   1.000
_cell.length_b   1.000
_cell.length_c   1.000
_cell.angle_alpha   90.00
_cell.angle_beta   90.00
_cell.angle_gamma   90.00
#
_symmetry.space_group_name_H-M   'P 1'
#
loop_
_entity.id
_entity.type
_entity.pdbx_description
1 polymer ?
#
loop_
_entity_poly.entity_id
_entity_poly.type
_entity_poly.pdbx_seq_one_letter_code
_entity_poly.pdbx_strand_id
1 'polypeptide(L)' 'MFKSLKRTKVEKYIIDNKDSFYRIAYSYTKNEEDALDVVQEAMYKALYSVENIKEVNYIKTWFYKILVRTSIDFIRKNRK' A
#
# COMPACT_ATOMS: atom_id res chain seq x y z
N MET A 1 -18.74 -2.12 16.72
CA MET A 1 -17.27 -2.09 16.91
C MET A 1 -16.76 -0.74 16.39
N PHE A 2 -16.44 0.20 17.27
CA PHE A 2 -15.99 1.54 16.86
C PHE A 2 -14.59 1.43 16.23
N LYS A 3 -14.44 1.86 14.96
CA LYS A 3 -13.11 1.96 14.31
C LYS A 3 -12.25 2.96 15.11
N SER A 4 -11.00 2.61 15.39
CA SER A 4 -10.05 3.54 16.04
C SER A 4 -9.77 4.73 15.12
N LEU A 5 -9.63 5.94 15.69
CA LEU A 5 -9.32 7.17 14.93
C LEU A 5 -8.06 7.00 14.06
N LYS A 6 -7.10 6.21 14.54
CA LYS A 6 -5.88 5.81 13.82
C LYS A 6 -6.20 5.07 12.53
N ARG A 7 -7.05 4.05 12.60
CA ARG A 7 -7.47 3.26 11.43
C ARG A 7 -8.17 4.13 10.39
N THR A 8 -9.07 5.00 10.80
CA THR A 8 -9.78 5.90 9.87
C THR A 8 -8.83 6.85 9.13
N LYS A 9 -7.83 7.41 9.83
CA LYS A 9 -6.83 8.28 9.20
C LYS A 9 -5.97 7.53 8.17
N VAL A 10 -5.58 6.29 8.48
CA VAL A 10 -4.83 5.44 7.56
C VAL A 10 -5.67 5.08 6.33
N GLU A 11 -6.91 4.60 6.55
CA GLU A 11 -7.84 4.27 5.47
C GLU A 11 -8.04 5.46 4.52
N LYS A 12 -8.31 6.63 5.08
CA LYS A 12 -8.50 7.86 4.30
C LYS A 12 -7.25 8.22 3.50
N TYR A 13 -6.09 8.26 4.14
CA TYR A 13 -4.84 8.57 3.46
C TYR A 13 -4.60 7.62 2.27
N ILE A 14 -4.83 6.33 2.47
CA ILE A 14 -4.60 5.34 1.41
C ILE A 14 -5.56 5.57 0.24
N ILE A 15 -6.85 5.81 0.51
CA ILE A 15 -7.85 6.06 -0.53
C ILE A 15 -7.52 7.34 -1.33
N ASP A 16 -7.19 8.43 -0.63
CA ASP A 16 -6.92 9.73 -1.24
C ASP A 16 -5.64 9.74 -2.11
N ASN A 17 -4.77 8.74 -1.96
CA ASN A 17 -3.48 8.67 -2.64
C ASN A 17 -3.34 7.49 -3.62
N LYS A 18 -4.42 6.76 -3.91
CA LYS A 18 -4.42 5.56 -4.79
C LYS A 18 -3.72 5.79 -6.13
N ASP A 19 -3.99 6.90 -6.81
CA ASP A 19 -3.38 7.20 -8.11
C ASP A 19 -1.85 7.35 -8.04
N SER A 20 -1.35 7.92 -6.93
CA SER A 20 0.10 8.01 -6.71
C SER A 20 0.70 6.63 -6.49
N PHE A 21 0.00 5.76 -5.78
CA PHE A 21 0.46 4.39 -5.55
C PHE A 21 0.43 3.56 -6.82
N TYR A 22 -0.60 3.73 -7.66
CA TYR A 22 -0.67 3.13 -8.98
C TYR A 22 0.52 3.53 -9.84
N ARG A 23 0.83 4.83 -9.94
CA ARG A 23 2.00 5.30 -10.71
C ARG A 23 3.32 4.66 -10.24
N ILE A 24 3.48 4.51 -8.93
CA ILE A 24 4.66 3.83 -8.38
C ILE A 24 4.64 2.35 -8.72
N ALA A 25 3.56 1.62 -8.43
CA ALA A 25 3.45 0.20 -8.74
C ALA A 25 3.69 -0.08 -10.23
N TYR A 26 3.07 0.72 -11.11
CA TYR A 26 3.26 0.65 -12.56
C TYR A 26 4.72 0.90 -12.97
N SER A 27 5.44 1.79 -12.29
CA SER A 27 6.86 2.00 -12.57
C SER A 27 7.71 0.75 -12.35
N TYR A 28 7.27 -0.16 -11.48
CA TYR A 28 7.88 -1.47 -11.21
C TYR A 28 7.36 -2.56 -12.15
N THR A 29 6.04 -2.70 -12.30
CA THR A 29 5.41 -3.82 -13.01
C THR A 29 5.39 -3.65 -14.54
N LYS A 30 5.31 -2.40 -15.03
CA LYS A 30 5.11 -2.06 -16.45
C LYS A 30 3.87 -2.70 -17.09
N ASN A 31 2.92 -3.11 -16.25
CA ASN A 31 1.64 -3.69 -16.64
C ASN A 31 0.55 -3.10 -15.72
N GLU A 32 -0.58 -2.75 -16.31
CA GLU A 32 -1.70 -2.09 -15.62
C GLU A 32 -2.38 -3.01 -14.60
N GLU A 33 -2.76 -4.22 -15.01
CA GLU A 33 -3.41 -5.21 -14.15
C GLU A 33 -2.50 -5.57 -12.96
N ASP A 34 -1.23 -5.85 -13.24
CA ASP A 34 -0.23 -6.15 -12.23
C ASP A 34 -0.04 -4.98 -11.25
N ALA A 35 -0.06 -3.73 -11.76
CA ALA A 35 0.06 -2.55 -10.92
C ALA A 35 -1.16 -2.41 -9.99
N LEU A 36 -2.36 -2.67 -10.50
CA LEU A 36 -3.58 -2.67 -9.71
C LEU A 36 -3.54 -3.76 -8.62
N ASP A 37 -3.11 -4.97 -8.96
CA ASP A 37 -2.96 -6.07 -8.01
C ASP A 37 -1.96 -5.72 -6.90
N VAL A 38 -0.80 -5.16 -7.25
CA VAL A 38 0.20 -4.70 -6.29
C VAL A 38 -0.35 -3.62 -5.36
N VAL A 39 -1.10 -2.64 -5.90
CA VAL A 39 -1.73 -1.60 -5.07
C VAL A 39 -2.73 -2.22 -4.11
N GLN A 40 -3.60 -3.10 -4.60
CA GLN A 40 -4.63 -3.75 -3.78
C GLN A 40 -4.01 -4.61 -2.67
N GLU A 41 -2.98 -5.40 -2.98
CA GLU A 41 -2.25 -6.19 -1.98
C GLU A 41 -1.56 -5.29 -0.94
N ALA A 42 -0.94 -4.18 -1.37
CA ALA A 42 -0.31 -3.23 -0.46
C ALA A 42 -1.35 -2.56 0.46
N MET A 43 -2.52 -2.19 -0.06
CA MET A 43 -3.64 -1.66 0.72
C MET A 43 -4.12 -2.69 1.76
N TYR A 44 -4.32 -3.95 1.36
CA TYR A 44 -4.71 -5.02 2.27
C TYR A 44 -3.69 -5.19 3.42
N LYS A 45 -2.40 -5.31 3.09
CA LYS A 45 -1.30 -5.42 4.08
C LYS A 45 -1.28 -4.23 5.04
N ALA A 46 -1.46 -3.01 4.52
CA ALA A 46 -1.50 -1.81 5.34
C ALA A 46 -2.71 -1.83 6.31
N LEU A 47 -3.91 -2.14 5.83
CA LEU A 47 -5.10 -2.19 6.68
C LEU A 47 -5.04 -3.30 7.72
N TYR A 48 -4.43 -4.43 7.39
CA TYR A 48 -4.19 -5.53 8.33
C TYR A 48 -3.18 -5.17 9.41
N SER A 49 -2.11 -4.45 9.03
CA SER A 49 -1.04 -4.04 9.95
C SER A 49 -1.20 -2.64 10.54
N VAL A 50 -2.40 -2.04 10.40
CA VAL A 50 -2.67 -0.66 10.81
C VAL A 50 -2.41 -0.42 12.30
N GLU A 51 -2.53 -1.46 13.13
CA GLU A 51 -2.27 -1.33 14.56
C GLU A 51 -0.78 -1.08 14.87
N ASN A 52 0.13 -1.50 13.98
CA ASN A 52 1.58 -1.37 14.15
C ASN A 52 2.10 0.05 13.87
N ILE A 53 1.26 0.95 13.34
CA ILE A 53 1.67 2.33 13.15
C ILE A 53 1.72 3.04 14.50
N LYS A 54 2.93 3.43 14.92
CA LYS A 54 3.16 4.13 16.19
C LYS A 54 2.61 5.55 16.15
N GLU A 55 2.84 6.25 15.05
CA GLU A 55 2.40 7.63 14.86
C GLU A 55 1.82 7.85 13.46
N VAL A 56 0.65 8.49 13.45
CA VAL A 56 -0.13 8.83 12.24
C VAL A 56 0.65 9.75 11.29
N ASN A 57 1.60 10.54 11.79
CA ASN A 57 2.40 11.43 10.96
C ASN A 57 3.32 10.67 9.97
N TYR A 58 3.61 9.39 10.24
CA TYR A 58 4.47 8.57 9.38
C TYR A 58 3.71 7.69 8.39
N ILE A 59 2.39 7.87 8.22
CA ILE A 59 1.57 7.03 7.31
C ILE A 59 2.18 6.98 5.91
N LYS A 60 2.61 8.13 5.37
CA LYS A 60 3.24 8.21 4.04
C LYS A 60 4.44 7.27 3.94
N THR A 61 5.48 7.53 4.74
CA THR A 61 6.73 6.74 4.69
C THR A 61 6.48 5.26 4.97
N TRP A 62 5.57 4.96 5.90
CA TRP A 62 5.21 3.59 6.24
C TRP A 62 4.49 2.87 5.09
N PHE A 63 3.48 3.48 4.48
CA PHE A 63 2.74 2.88 3.37
C PHE A 63 3.62 2.68 2.13
N TYR A 64 4.44 3.67 1.78
CA TYR A 64 5.36 3.54 0.64
C TYR A 64 6.34 2.36 0.81
N LYS A 65 6.80 2.07 2.04
CA LYS A 65 7.61 0.86 2.30
C LYS A 65 6.83 -0.43 1.98
N ILE A 66 5.55 -0.50 2.34
CA ILE A 66 4.69 -1.65 2.05
C ILE A 66 4.48 -1.79 0.55
N LEU A 67 4.18 -0.70 -0.14
CA LEU A 67 3.95 -0.66 -1.59
C LEU A 67 5.19 -1.13 -2.37
N VAL A 68 6.36 -0.56 -2.09
CA VAL A 68 7.60 -0.90 -2.78
C VAL A 68 8.00 -2.36 -2.51
N ARG A 69 7.88 -2.84 -1.27
CA ARG A 69 8.16 -4.25 -0.95
C ARG A 69 7.21 -5.19 -1.71
N THR A 70 5.93 -4.86 -1.72
CA THR A 70 4.91 -5.64 -2.46
C THR A 70 5.20 -5.65 -3.96
N SER A 71 5.60 -4.52 -4.53
CA SER A 71 6.00 -4.42 -5.95
C SER A 71 7.21 -5.32 -6.27
N ILE A 72 8.24 -5.29 -5.42
CA ILE A 72 9.45 -6.10 -5.60
C ILE A 72 9.14 -7.60 -5.45
N ASP A 73 8.34 -7.97 -4.46
CA ASP A 73 7.95 -9.36 -4.22
C ASP A 73 7.12 -9.92 -5.37
N PHE A 74 6.21 -9.11 -5.92
CA PHE A 74 5.43 -9.45 -7.12
C PHE A 74 6.33 -9.76 -8.31
N ILE A 75 7.27 -8.86 -8.64
CA ILE A 75 8.24 -9.09 -9.73
C ILE A 75 9.07 -10.35 -9.50
N ARG A 76 9.51 -10.59 -8.27
CA ARG A 76 10.31 -11.79 -7.93
C ARG A 76 9.54 -13.08 -8.13
N LYS A 77 8.24 -13.09 -7.84
CA LYS A 77 7.37 -14.25 -8.04
C LYS A 77 7.13 -14.52 -9.53
N ASN A 78 6.93 -13.48 -10.33
CA ASN A 78 6.63 -13.61 -11.77
C ASN A 78 7.86 -13.84 -12.66
N ARG A 79 9.07 -13.77 -12.10
CA ARG A 79 10.32 -14.10 -12.81
C ARG A 79 10.73 -15.57 -12.70
N LYS A 80 9.98 -16.38 -11.94
CA LYS A 80 10.14 -17.84 -11.91
C LYS A 80 9.30 -18.48 -13.01
#